data_AF-A0AAD7TE14-F1
#
_entry.id   AF-A0AAD7TE14-F1
#
_cell.length_a   1.000
_cell.length_b   1.000
_cell.length_c   1.000
_cell.angle_alpha   90.00
_cell.angle_beta   90.00
_cell.angle_gamma   90.00
#
_symmetry.space_group_name_H-M   'P 1'
#
loop_
_entity.id
_entity.type
_entity.pdbx_description
1 polymer ?
#
loop_
_entity_poly.entity_id
_entity_poly.type
_entity_poly.pdbx_seq_one_letter_code
_entity_poly.pdbx_strand_id
1 'polypeptide(L)'
;MNRATKPLPSRDLQFPSPFTFISRDPITLIELRMRTFSGIIRSKPNWWEKVQDPQLVATWRQEMVEQDRETVERLWGGEERFKHGRGTKQWPRDPITEAQLDYIFDQLKYDAAQRDLETGIFVTSIPKVYESRSLVPHGLKHALFAGVDALESIPEEKDWHPGSNQQVLDLVHPSLYCLRIDRTLVRSPASTGADSLHVLSLEEYKSKRPDLSPFLEFQPFSVSSKYQWLPTDFAVAEGGQAKPLGYINNLHPIRHHQLYSAISTVLSRFIPLLERVLTDTLNPDSPPAISVNPYMWYDHLEEPDWDEAIQRRENGKIPKKSGREQSNGLSFPTPRHSHLLRTLAHATGPSSRCVVAPCKSSSSSPPSS
;
A
#
# COMPACT_ATOMS: atom_id res chain seq x y z
N MET A 1 -44.13 -25.70 -4.45
CA MET A 1 -44.10 -24.45 -3.68
C MET A 1 -42.67 -23.93 -3.67
N ASN A 2 -42.36 -22.98 -4.56
CA ASN A 2 -41.06 -22.31 -4.63
C ASN A 2 -40.91 -21.39 -3.42
N ARG A 3 -39.99 -21.70 -2.50
CA ARG A 3 -39.53 -20.73 -1.51
C ARG A 3 -38.60 -19.76 -2.22
N ALA A 4 -39.17 -18.64 -2.65
CA ALA A 4 -38.40 -17.46 -3.03
C ALA A 4 -37.54 -17.04 -1.83
N THR A 5 -36.23 -17.20 -1.95
CA THR A 5 -35.25 -16.61 -1.05
C THR A 5 -35.38 -15.09 -1.17
N LYS A 6 -35.84 -14.43 -0.10
CA LYS A 6 -35.79 -12.97 0.00
C LYS A 6 -34.33 -12.52 -0.18
N PRO A 7 -34.04 -11.53 -1.04
CA PRO A 7 -32.71 -10.93 -1.07
C PRO A 7 -32.42 -10.33 0.31
N LEU A 8 -31.25 -10.64 0.85
CA LEU A 8 -30.74 -10.00 2.07
C LEU A 8 -30.71 -8.47 1.83
N PRO A 9 -31.08 -7.65 2.82
CA PRO A 9 -30.95 -6.20 2.69
C PRO A 9 -29.49 -5.87 2.35
N SER A 10 -29.28 -5.03 1.33
CA SER A 10 -27.97 -4.53 0.96
C SER A 10 -27.36 -3.86 2.18
N ARG A 11 -26.47 -4.53 2.89
CA ARG A 11 -25.56 -3.84 3.80
C ARG A 11 -24.80 -2.84 2.94
N ASP A 12 -24.79 -1.58 3.33
CA ASP A 12 -23.91 -0.59 2.70
C ASP A 12 -22.48 -1.11 2.83
N LEU A 13 -21.96 -1.67 1.74
CA LEU A 13 -20.62 -2.21 1.70
C LEU A 13 -19.66 -1.02 1.77
N GLN A 14 -19.14 -0.74 2.96
CA GLN A 14 -18.12 0.28 3.14
C GLN A 14 -16.76 -0.32 2.81
N PHE A 15 -16.15 0.16 1.73
CA PHE A 15 -14.77 -0.15 1.42
C PHE A 15 -13.84 0.70 2.29
N PRO A 16 -12.73 0.12 2.78
CA PRO A 16 -11.71 0.90 3.46
C PRO A 16 -11.17 1.96 2.52
N SER A 17 -11.31 3.22 2.92
CA SER A 17 -10.68 4.34 2.23
C SER A 17 -9.23 4.49 2.69
N PRO A 18 -8.26 4.71 1.79
CA PRO A 18 -6.88 5.01 2.19
C PRO A 18 -6.78 6.34 2.96
N PHE A 19 -7.83 7.16 2.93
CA PHE A 19 -7.92 8.42 3.66
C PHE A 19 -8.57 8.27 5.05
N THR A 20 -9.07 7.08 5.37
CA THR A 20 -9.62 6.76 6.69
C THR A 20 -8.56 6.01 7.49
N PHE A 21 -8.37 6.40 8.75
CA PHE A 21 -7.51 5.64 9.65
C PHE A 21 -8.11 4.26 9.89
N ILE A 22 -7.34 3.21 9.61
CA ILE A 22 -7.72 1.83 9.85
C ILE A 22 -6.79 1.29 10.93
N SER A 23 -7.35 0.99 12.10
CA SER A 23 -6.61 0.28 13.14
C SER A 23 -6.27 -1.12 12.61
N ARG A 24 -4.98 -1.45 12.55
CA ARG A 24 -4.51 -2.78 12.18
C ARG A 24 -3.69 -3.35 13.31
N ASP A 25 -3.87 -4.64 13.55
CA ASP A 25 -3.03 -5.35 14.51
C ASP A 25 -1.60 -5.45 13.97
N PRO A 26 -0.58 -5.25 14.82
CA PRO A 26 0.81 -5.38 14.40
C PRO A 26 1.11 -6.84 14.02
N ILE A 27 1.88 -7.02 12.94
CA ILE A 27 2.38 -8.33 12.50
C ILE A 27 3.77 -8.54 13.09
N THR A 28 4.03 -9.74 13.62
CA THR A 28 5.34 -10.06 14.20
C THR A 28 6.45 -10.07 13.14
N LEU A 29 7.67 -9.69 13.54
CA LEU A 29 8.84 -9.77 12.63
C LEU A 29 9.13 -11.20 12.17
N ILE A 30 8.77 -12.21 12.97
CA ILE A 30 8.87 -13.62 12.61
C ILE A 30 7.91 -13.94 11.47
N GLU A 31 6.64 -13.54 11.58
CA GLU A 31 5.66 -13.78 10.52
C GLU A 31 6.02 -13.03 9.23
N LEU A 32 6.53 -11.79 9.31
CA LEU A 32 7.03 -11.06 8.13
C LEU A 32 8.19 -11.79 7.45
N ARG A 33 9.09 -12.40 8.23
CA ARG A 33 10.20 -13.24 7.72
C ARG A 33 9.66 -14.50 7.05
N MET A 34 8.68 -15.18 7.66
CA MET A 34 8.02 -16.35 7.06
C MET A 34 7.35 -16.00 5.73
N ARG A 35 6.63 -14.87 5.67
CA ARG A 35 6.01 -14.36 4.43
C ARG A 35 7.06 -14.02 3.36
N THR A 36 8.22 -13.51 3.75
CA THR A 36 9.34 -13.26 2.83
C THR A 36 9.81 -14.56 2.17
N PHE A 37 10.10 -15.60 2.96
CA PHE A 37 10.48 -16.91 2.42
C PHE A 37 9.39 -17.54 1.56
N SER A 38 8.15 -17.45 2.02
CA SER A 38 6.99 -17.91 1.26
C SER A 38 6.86 -17.16 -0.09
N GLY A 39 7.17 -15.86 -0.13
CA GLY A 39 7.23 -15.06 -1.35
C GLY A 39 8.35 -15.46 -2.29
N ILE A 40 9.53 -15.82 -1.77
CA ILE A 40 10.66 -16.33 -2.57
C ILE A 40 10.24 -17.61 -3.31
N ILE A 41 9.54 -18.54 -2.65
CA ILE A 41 9.03 -19.75 -3.33
C ILE A 41 7.97 -19.38 -4.38
N ARG A 42 7.01 -18.50 -4.04
CA ARG A 42 5.99 -18.06 -4.99
C ARG A 42 6.58 -17.37 -6.22
N SER A 43 7.75 -16.73 -6.11
CA SER A 43 8.45 -16.14 -7.26
C SER A 43 8.97 -17.18 -8.27
N LYS A 44 9.15 -18.44 -7.86
CA LYS A 44 9.64 -19.50 -8.75
C LYS A 44 8.58 -19.86 -9.81
N PRO A 45 8.97 -20.16 -11.07
CA PRO A 45 8.05 -20.67 -12.09
C PRO A 45 7.34 -21.94 -11.65
N ASN A 46 6.02 -22.01 -11.84
CA ASN A 46 5.16 -23.16 -11.53
C ASN A 46 5.31 -23.69 -10.09
N TRP A 47 5.52 -22.80 -9.12
CA TRP A 47 5.71 -23.17 -7.72
C TRP A 47 4.53 -23.99 -7.16
N TRP A 48 3.31 -23.73 -7.63
CA TRP A 48 2.06 -24.39 -7.20
C TRP A 48 2.02 -25.88 -7.56
N GLU A 49 2.66 -26.30 -8.66
CA GLU A 49 2.87 -27.71 -9.01
C GLU A 49 4.02 -28.29 -8.21
N LYS A 50 5.14 -27.54 -8.17
CA LYS A 50 6.41 -27.96 -7.58
C LYS A 50 6.36 -28.16 -6.07
N VAL A 51 5.49 -27.45 -5.35
CA VAL A 51 5.32 -27.62 -3.90
C VAL A 51 4.75 -29.00 -3.52
N GLN A 52 4.21 -29.74 -4.49
CA GLN A 52 3.73 -31.10 -4.29
C GLN A 52 4.85 -32.16 -4.37
N ASP A 53 6.03 -31.80 -4.89
CA ASP A 53 7.20 -32.69 -4.98
C ASP A 53 7.98 -32.67 -3.64
N PRO A 54 8.00 -33.79 -2.88
CA PRO A 54 8.67 -33.84 -1.59
C PRO A 54 10.18 -33.65 -1.68
N GLN A 55 10.83 -34.08 -2.77
CA GLN A 55 12.27 -33.94 -2.93
C GLN A 55 12.63 -32.48 -3.16
N LEU A 56 11.88 -31.80 -4.02
CA LEU A 56 12.07 -30.38 -4.29
C LEU A 56 11.76 -29.51 -3.06
N VAL A 57 10.71 -29.85 -2.32
CA VAL A 57 10.41 -29.19 -1.04
C VAL A 57 11.55 -29.38 -0.04
N ALA A 58 12.14 -30.57 0.07
CA ALA A 58 13.29 -30.80 0.95
C ALA A 58 14.49 -29.92 0.56
N THR A 59 14.78 -29.79 -0.74
CA THR A 59 15.82 -28.86 -1.22
C THR A 59 15.51 -27.42 -0.87
N TRP A 60 14.28 -26.95 -1.10
CA TRP A 60 13.89 -25.58 -0.76
C TRP A 60 13.93 -25.29 0.75
N ARG A 61 13.61 -26.28 1.60
CA ARG A 61 13.79 -26.15 3.06
C ARG A 61 15.25 -25.94 3.41
N GLN A 62 16.17 -26.71 2.82
CA GLN A 62 17.60 -26.55 3.05
C GLN A 62 18.12 -25.18 2.56
N GLU A 63 17.71 -24.75 1.36
CA GLU A 63 18.02 -23.42 0.82
C GLU A 63 17.56 -22.31 1.78
N MET A 64 16.33 -22.40 2.31
CA MET A 64 15.79 -21.44 3.27
C MET A 64 16.62 -21.41 4.55
N VAL A 65 16.92 -22.57 5.16
CA VAL A 65 17.71 -22.65 6.40
C VAL A 65 19.09 -22.02 6.21
N GLU A 66 19.74 -22.26 5.08
CA GLU A 66 21.07 -21.73 4.82
C GLU A 66 21.04 -20.21 4.59
N GLN A 67 20.14 -19.72 3.73
CA GLN A 67 19.95 -18.28 3.51
C GLN A 67 19.59 -17.55 4.83
N ASP A 68 18.82 -18.23 5.68
CA ASP A 68 18.41 -17.73 6.98
C ASP A 68 19.59 -17.62 7.95
N ARG A 69 20.41 -18.68 8.01
CA ARG A 69 21.64 -18.75 8.80
C ARG A 69 22.60 -17.62 8.45
N GLU A 70 22.86 -17.42 7.15
CA GLU A 70 23.70 -16.32 6.65
C GLU A 70 23.15 -14.95 7.06
N THR A 71 21.83 -14.77 7.02
CA THR A 71 21.18 -13.51 7.40
C THR A 71 21.34 -13.23 8.89
N VAL A 72 21.14 -14.24 9.75
CA VAL A 72 21.36 -14.13 11.21
C VAL A 72 22.83 -13.83 11.50
N GLU A 73 23.75 -14.57 10.89
CA GLU A 73 25.18 -14.37 11.07
C GLU A 73 25.58 -12.95 10.67
N ARG A 74 25.10 -12.45 9.54
CA ARG A 74 25.42 -11.10 9.05
C ARG A 74 24.86 -9.98 9.93
N LEU A 75 23.58 -10.06 10.33
CA LEU A 75 22.86 -8.95 10.97
C LEU A 75 22.94 -8.97 12.51
N TRP A 76 22.97 -10.17 13.11
CA TRP A 76 23.00 -10.33 14.56
C TRP A 76 24.42 -10.61 15.09
N GLY A 77 25.14 -11.54 14.44
CA GLY A 77 26.47 -11.98 14.88
C GLY A 77 27.65 -11.16 14.32
N GLY A 78 27.49 -10.63 13.10
CA GLY A 78 28.56 -10.14 12.25
C GLY A 78 28.79 -8.64 12.33
N GLU A 79 29.74 -8.16 11.53
CA GLU A 79 30.20 -6.76 11.55
C GLU A 79 29.26 -5.81 10.79
N GLU A 80 28.34 -6.30 9.96
CA GLU A 80 27.40 -5.42 9.24
C GLU A 80 26.49 -4.61 10.16
N ARG A 81 26.30 -5.03 11.42
CA ARG A 81 25.62 -4.21 12.44
C ARG A 81 26.25 -2.82 12.65
N PHE A 82 27.54 -2.65 12.32
CA PHE A 82 28.24 -1.38 12.39
C PHE A 82 27.96 -0.46 11.20
N LYS A 83 27.42 -0.99 10.09
CA LYS A 83 27.04 -0.19 8.91
C LYS A 83 25.73 0.59 9.11
N HIS A 84 24.87 0.12 10.04
CA HIS A 84 23.51 0.63 10.23
C HIS A 84 23.23 1.12 11.67
N GLY A 85 24.17 1.86 12.25
CA GLY A 85 24.04 2.46 13.59
C GLY A 85 25.29 2.29 14.44
N ARG A 86 25.15 2.35 15.76
CA ARG A 86 26.27 2.22 16.72
C ARG A 86 26.62 0.74 17.03
N GLY A 87 26.52 -0.15 16.04
CA GLY A 87 26.81 -1.58 16.24
C GLY A 87 25.73 -2.35 17.01
N THR A 88 24.48 -1.86 17.03
CA THR A 88 23.36 -2.54 17.67
C THR A 88 22.97 -3.79 16.89
N LYS A 89 22.83 -4.94 17.57
CA LYS A 89 22.40 -6.20 16.95
C LYS A 89 21.08 -6.00 16.20
N GLN A 90 21.02 -6.47 14.96
CA GLN A 90 19.84 -6.31 14.11
C GLN A 90 19.11 -7.64 13.96
N TRP A 91 17.77 -7.59 13.98
CA TRP A 91 16.93 -8.74 13.66
C TRP A 91 17.30 -9.30 12.27
N PRO A 92 17.31 -10.63 12.05
CA PRO A 92 16.87 -11.71 12.94
C PRO A 92 17.94 -12.21 13.92
N ARG A 93 17.49 -12.54 15.14
CA ARG A 93 18.34 -13.10 16.21
C ARG A 93 18.53 -14.61 16.07
N ASP A 94 17.42 -15.34 16.02
CA ASP A 94 17.41 -16.80 16.07
C ASP A 94 17.14 -17.37 14.66
N PRO A 95 17.70 -18.53 14.31
CA PRO A 95 17.38 -19.20 13.04
C PRO A 95 15.90 -19.58 12.93
N ILE A 96 15.44 -19.72 11.69
CA ILE A 96 14.11 -20.25 11.38
C ILE A 96 13.97 -21.66 11.94
N THR A 97 12.80 -21.96 12.53
CA THR A 97 12.54 -23.26 13.15
C THR A 97 11.82 -24.22 12.21
N GLU A 98 11.88 -25.52 12.50
CA GLU A 98 11.12 -26.53 11.75
C GLU A 98 9.61 -26.26 11.75
N ALA A 99 9.03 -25.84 12.88
CA ALA A 99 7.61 -25.49 12.95
C ALA A 99 7.25 -24.28 12.05
N GLN A 100 8.16 -23.31 11.90
CA GLN A 100 7.97 -22.19 10.99
C GLN A 100 8.08 -22.65 9.52
N LEU A 101 9.01 -23.55 9.21
CA LEU A 101 9.12 -24.16 7.88
C LEU A 101 7.88 -24.99 7.54
N ASP A 102 7.41 -25.83 8.45
CA ASP A 102 6.19 -26.63 8.29
C ASP A 102 5.00 -25.73 7.97
N TYR A 103 4.79 -24.66 8.75
CA TYR A 103 3.74 -23.70 8.46
C TYR A 103 3.86 -23.08 7.07
N ILE A 104 5.06 -22.63 6.67
CA ILE A 104 5.29 -22.03 5.34
C ILE A 104 4.88 -23.00 4.24
N PHE A 105 5.31 -24.27 4.33
CA PHE A 105 5.05 -25.26 3.29
C PHE A 105 3.61 -25.79 3.29
N ASP A 106 2.98 -25.91 4.46
CA ASP A 106 1.57 -26.25 4.55
C ASP A 106 0.69 -25.14 3.96
N GLN A 107 1.01 -23.88 4.25
CA GLN A 107 0.34 -22.73 3.64
C GLN A 107 0.56 -22.69 2.13
N LEU A 108 1.79 -22.92 1.64
CA LEU A 108 2.06 -22.96 0.20
C LEU A 108 1.23 -24.06 -0.49
N LYS A 109 1.12 -25.25 0.10
CA LYS A 109 0.29 -26.34 -0.46
C LYS A 109 -1.19 -25.98 -0.47
N TYR A 110 -1.68 -25.37 0.61
CA TYR A 110 -3.05 -24.88 0.70
C TYR A 110 -3.34 -23.85 -0.41
N ASP A 111 -2.49 -22.83 -0.55
CA ASP A 111 -2.66 -21.77 -1.55
C ASP A 111 -2.53 -22.29 -2.98
N ALA A 112 -1.64 -23.25 -3.22
CA ALA A 112 -1.50 -23.92 -4.51
C ALA A 112 -2.81 -24.63 -4.92
N ALA A 113 -3.51 -25.24 -3.96
CA ALA A 113 -4.80 -25.89 -4.19
C ALA A 113 -5.95 -24.90 -4.43
N GLN A 114 -5.81 -23.63 -4.01
CA GLN A 114 -6.81 -22.57 -4.25
C GLN A 114 -6.60 -21.82 -5.58
N ARG A 115 -5.56 -22.16 -6.34
CA ARG A 115 -5.27 -21.52 -7.62
C ARG A 115 -6.43 -21.72 -8.60
N ASP A 116 -6.83 -20.63 -9.22
CA ASP A 116 -7.82 -20.64 -10.29
C ASP A 116 -7.20 -21.21 -11.57
N LEU A 117 -7.71 -22.35 -12.04
CA LEU A 117 -7.18 -23.03 -13.22
C LEU A 117 -7.56 -22.32 -14.53
N GLU A 118 -8.70 -21.64 -14.56
CA GLU A 118 -9.19 -20.96 -15.76
C GLU A 118 -8.43 -19.65 -15.99
N THR A 119 -8.30 -18.83 -14.96
CA THR A 119 -7.66 -17.50 -15.06
C THR A 119 -6.17 -17.53 -14.72
N GLY A 120 -5.71 -18.60 -14.08
CA GLY A 120 -4.35 -18.72 -13.57
C GLY A 120 -4.07 -17.83 -12.35
N ILE A 121 -5.10 -17.28 -11.71
CA ILE A 121 -4.98 -16.40 -10.55
C ILE A 121 -4.63 -17.20 -9.29
N PHE A 122 -3.68 -16.68 -8.52
CA PHE A 122 -3.29 -17.19 -7.21
C PHE A 122 -2.93 -16.05 -6.25
N VAL A 123 -2.94 -16.37 -4.96
CA VAL A 123 -2.61 -15.43 -3.88
C VAL A 123 -1.08 -15.24 -3.76
N THR A 124 -0.66 -14.03 -3.43
CA THR A 124 0.76 -13.73 -3.15
C THR A 124 1.10 -13.89 -1.66
N SER A 125 2.36 -13.66 -1.27
CA SER A 125 2.73 -13.63 0.16
C SER A 125 2.29 -12.35 0.88
N ILE A 126 1.74 -11.37 0.16
CA ILE A 126 1.18 -10.14 0.70
C ILE A 126 -0.34 -10.32 0.79
N PRO A 127 -0.96 -10.14 1.97
CA PRO A 127 -2.41 -10.28 2.11
C PRO A 127 -3.16 -9.36 1.15
N LYS A 128 -4.28 -9.86 0.61
CA LYS A 128 -5.15 -9.10 -0.30
C LYS A 128 -4.44 -8.63 -1.57
N VAL A 129 -3.42 -9.38 -1.99
CA VAL A 129 -2.73 -9.17 -3.28
C VAL A 129 -2.74 -10.49 -4.03
N TYR A 130 -3.27 -10.44 -5.25
CA TYR A 130 -3.43 -11.55 -6.16
C TYR A 130 -2.63 -11.30 -7.43
N GLU A 131 -2.13 -12.36 -8.04
CA GLU A 131 -1.41 -12.29 -9.30
C GLU A 131 -1.82 -13.42 -10.24
N SER A 132 -1.56 -13.24 -11.54
CA SER A 132 -1.64 -14.29 -12.54
C SER A 132 -0.55 -14.09 -13.58
N ARG A 133 0.05 -15.18 -14.03
CA ARG A 133 1.13 -15.19 -15.03
C ARG A 133 0.63 -15.30 -16.47
N SER A 134 -0.66 -15.55 -16.66
CA SER A 134 -1.28 -15.86 -17.95
C SER A 134 -2.55 -15.07 -18.23
N LEU A 135 -2.91 -14.12 -17.36
CA LEU A 135 -4.17 -13.38 -17.43
C LEU A 135 -4.33 -12.55 -18.71
N VAL A 136 -3.22 -12.02 -19.23
CA VAL A 136 -3.17 -11.21 -20.44
C VAL A 136 -2.60 -12.07 -21.58
N PRO A 137 -3.42 -12.49 -22.55
CA PRO A 137 -2.95 -13.28 -23.68
C PRO A 137 -1.95 -12.51 -24.55
N HIS A 138 -1.06 -13.25 -25.23
CA HIS A 138 -0.03 -12.67 -26.10
C HIS A 138 -0.61 -11.71 -27.14
N GLY A 139 -1.69 -12.07 -27.84
CA GLY A 139 -2.32 -11.19 -28.82
C GLY A 139 -2.81 -9.86 -28.25
N LEU A 140 -3.35 -9.86 -27.03
CA LEU A 140 -3.78 -8.63 -26.36
C LEU A 140 -2.59 -7.77 -25.92
N LYS A 141 -1.51 -8.41 -25.42
CA LYS A 141 -0.26 -7.72 -25.10
C LYS A 141 0.34 -7.04 -26.33
N HIS A 142 0.35 -7.72 -27.47
CA HIS A 142 0.80 -7.15 -28.76
C HIS A 142 -0.07 -5.98 -29.21
N ALA A 143 -1.40 -6.10 -29.12
CA ALA A 143 -2.29 -5.00 -29.45
C ALA A 143 -2.08 -3.77 -28.55
N LEU A 144 -1.83 -3.98 -27.26
CA LEU A 144 -1.48 -2.90 -26.33
C LEU A 144 -0.16 -2.22 -26.73
N PHE A 145 0.88 -3.00 -27.00
CA PHE A 145 2.18 -2.47 -27.42
C PHE A 145 2.12 -1.72 -28.74
N ALA A 146 1.44 -2.25 -29.76
CA ALA A 146 1.26 -1.54 -31.03
C ALA A 146 0.56 -0.18 -30.85
N GLY A 147 -0.40 -0.09 -29.93
CA GLY A 147 -1.05 1.18 -29.59
C GLY A 147 -0.13 2.15 -28.83
N VAL A 148 0.72 1.62 -27.95
CA VAL A 148 1.74 2.41 -27.22
C VAL A 148 2.83 2.93 -28.15
N ASP A 149 3.33 2.11 -29.08
CA ASP A 149 4.36 2.47 -30.06
C ASP A 149 3.91 3.67 -30.92
N ALA A 150 2.61 3.73 -31.26
CA ALA A 150 2.03 4.85 -32.00
C ALA A 150 2.04 6.17 -31.21
N LEU A 151 1.99 6.12 -29.88
CA LEU A 151 2.10 7.30 -29.02
C LEU A 151 3.56 7.70 -28.80
N GLU A 152 4.46 6.73 -28.72
CA GLU A 152 5.90 6.99 -28.51
C GLU A 152 6.58 7.58 -29.76
N SER A 153 6.08 7.23 -30.95
CA SER A 153 6.69 7.59 -32.25
C SER A 153 6.37 9.00 -32.75
N ILE A 154 5.88 9.90 -31.89
CA ILE A 154 5.57 11.28 -32.27
C ILE A 154 6.86 12.13 -32.41
N PRO A 155 6.99 12.97 -33.45
CA PRO A 155 8.19 13.80 -33.69
C PRO A 155 8.28 15.06 -32.82
N GLU A 156 7.32 15.28 -31.93
CA GLU A 156 7.27 16.41 -31.00
C GLU A 156 8.19 16.21 -29.79
N GLU A 157 8.39 17.25 -28.98
CA GLU A 157 9.14 17.16 -27.73
C GLU A 157 8.48 16.14 -26.79
N LYS A 158 9.25 15.14 -26.37
CA LYS A 158 8.78 14.04 -25.52
C LYS A 158 8.61 14.50 -24.06
N ASP A 159 7.47 14.20 -23.44
CA ASP A 159 7.18 14.51 -22.04
C ASP A 159 7.83 13.49 -21.08
N TRP A 160 9.11 13.70 -20.80
CA TRP A 160 9.86 12.86 -19.87
C TRP A 160 9.46 13.15 -18.43
N HIS A 161 9.17 12.08 -17.68
CA HIS A 161 8.76 12.21 -16.28
C HIS A 161 9.84 12.92 -15.45
N PRO A 162 9.48 13.95 -14.65
CA PRO A 162 10.45 14.70 -13.86
C PRO A 162 11.27 13.80 -12.93
N GLY A 163 12.59 14.00 -12.91
CA GLY A 163 13.50 13.22 -12.07
C GLY A 163 13.78 11.80 -12.56
N SER A 164 13.29 11.41 -13.74
CA SER A 164 13.53 10.07 -14.31
C SER A 164 14.82 9.93 -15.11
N ASN A 165 15.63 10.99 -15.26
CA ASN A 165 16.77 11.01 -16.18
C ASN A 165 16.41 10.56 -17.61
N GLN A 166 15.23 10.95 -18.11
CA GLN A 166 14.71 10.57 -19.44
C GLN A 166 14.55 9.05 -19.61
N GLN A 167 14.20 8.33 -18.54
CA GLN A 167 13.95 6.88 -18.58
C GLN A 167 12.46 6.52 -18.56
N VAL A 168 11.61 7.46 -18.14
CA VAL A 168 10.16 7.25 -18.04
C VAL A 168 9.47 8.32 -18.88
N LEU A 169 8.71 7.88 -19.88
CA LEU A 169 7.98 8.74 -20.81
C LEU A 169 6.48 8.73 -20.48
N ASP A 170 5.90 9.91 -20.27
CA ASP A 170 4.50 10.07 -19.89
C ASP A 170 3.59 10.04 -21.14
N LEU A 171 3.05 8.86 -21.46
CA LEU A 171 2.15 8.69 -22.62
C LEU A 171 0.67 8.88 -22.27
N VAL A 172 0.25 8.34 -21.13
CA VAL A 172 -1.13 8.40 -20.60
C VAL A 172 -1.01 8.75 -19.12
N HIS A 173 -0.63 10.00 -18.82
CA HIS A 173 -0.39 10.46 -17.45
C HIS A 173 -1.51 11.38 -16.96
N PRO A 174 -2.14 11.16 -15.79
CA PRO A 174 -3.31 11.93 -15.30
C PRO A 174 -3.12 13.45 -15.19
N SER A 175 -1.88 13.95 -15.16
CA SER A 175 -1.59 15.40 -15.10
C SER A 175 -1.58 16.11 -16.46
N LEU A 176 -1.42 15.41 -17.59
CA LEU A 176 -1.22 16.02 -18.93
C LEU A 176 -2.36 16.98 -19.32
N TYR A 177 -3.60 16.58 -19.07
CA TYR A 177 -4.82 17.35 -19.36
C TYR A 177 -5.73 17.40 -18.15
N CYS A 178 -5.15 17.66 -16.98
CA CYS A 178 -5.90 17.77 -15.74
C CYS A 178 -6.81 19.02 -15.72
N LEU A 179 -7.83 19.00 -14.87
CA LEU A 179 -8.63 20.18 -14.57
C LEU A 179 -7.77 21.18 -13.82
N ARG A 180 -7.67 22.41 -14.33
CA ARG A 180 -7.07 23.54 -13.64
C ARG A 180 -8.17 24.48 -13.16
N ILE A 181 -8.34 24.53 -11.85
CA ILE A 181 -9.34 25.38 -11.20
C ILE A 181 -9.04 26.85 -11.53
N ASP A 182 -10.08 27.65 -11.73
CA ASP A 182 -10.03 29.05 -12.20
C ASP A 182 -9.46 29.24 -13.62
N ARG A 183 -9.28 28.17 -14.41
CA ARG A 183 -8.74 28.26 -15.78
C ARG A 183 -9.48 27.39 -16.80
N THR A 184 -9.75 26.13 -16.47
CA THR A 184 -10.39 25.19 -17.38
C THR A 184 -11.87 25.54 -17.57
N LEU A 185 -12.32 25.51 -18.82
CA LEU A 185 -13.72 25.67 -19.18
C LEU A 185 -14.47 24.37 -18.91
N VAL A 186 -15.63 24.46 -18.25
CA VAL A 186 -16.52 23.34 -17.97
C VAL A 186 -17.89 23.57 -18.59
N ARG A 187 -18.58 22.48 -18.92
CA ARG A 187 -19.93 22.54 -19.49
C ARG A 187 -20.98 22.67 -18.38
N SER A 188 -21.81 23.68 -18.47
CA SER A 188 -23.00 23.83 -17.65
C SER A 188 -24.03 22.74 -18.01
N PRO A 189 -24.57 21.99 -17.03
CA PRO A 189 -25.56 20.93 -17.29
C PRO A 189 -26.85 21.44 -17.96
N ALA A 190 -27.16 22.72 -17.79
CA ALA A 190 -28.44 23.33 -18.17
C ALA A 190 -28.50 23.87 -19.61
N SER A 191 -27.41 23.82 -20.39
CA SER A 191 -27.34 24.49 -21.70
C SER A 191 -27.00 23.51 -22.84
N THR A 192 -27.82 23.52 -23.88
CA THR A 192 -27.70 22.67 -25.09
C THR A 192 -26.93 23.35 -26.24
N GLY A 193 -26.40 24.57 -26.05
CA GLY A 193 -25.65 25.34 -27.06
C GLY A 193 -24.15 25.49 -26.80
N ALA A 194 -23.44 26.16 -27.71
CA ALA A 194 -22.01 26.49 -27.61
C ALA A 194 -21.68 27.49 -26.48
N ASP A 195 -22.66 28.33 -26.09
CA ASP A 195 -22.58 29.23 -24.91
C ASP A 195 -22.71 28.50 -23.56
N SER A 196 -22.47 27.19 -23.53
CA SER A 196 -22.58 26.34 -22.33
C SER A 196 -21.29 26.25 -21.52
N LEU A 197 -20.20 26.89 -21.96
CA LEU A 197 -18.88 26.78 -21.33
C LEU A 197 -18.59 27.99 -20.44
N HIS A 198 -18.15 27.73 -19.20
CA HIS A 198 -17.68 28.76 -18.28
C HIS A 198 -16.45 28.29 -17.51
N VAL A 199 -15.66 29.23 -16.97
CA VAL A 199 -14.52 28.89 -16.12
C VAL A 199 -15.03 28.43 -14.76
N LEU A 200 -14.62 27.23 -14.33
CA LEU A 200 -14.97 26.71 -13.02
C LEU A 200 -14.18 27.46 -11.94
N SER A 201 -14.86 28.34 -11.20
CA SER A 201 -14.23 29.07 -10.09
C SER A 201 -13.92 28.14 -8.90
N LEU A 202 -12.94 28.50 -8.07
CA LEU A 202 -12.62 27.74 -6.85
C LEU A 202 -13.84 27.60 -5.91
N GLU A 203 -14.67 28.64 -5.79
CA GLU A 203 -15.85 28.61 -4.93
C GLU A 203 -16.95 27.69 -5.48
N GLU A 204 -17.16 27.69 -6.80
CA GLU A 204 -18.04 26.72 -7.45
C GLU A 204 -17.50 25.29 -7.35
N TYR A 205 -16.18 25.11 -7.50
CA TYR A 205 -15.55 23.80 -7.34
C TYR A 205 -15.77 23.23 -5.94
N LYS A 206 -15.51 24.03 -4.89
CA LYS A 206 -15.73 23.62 -3.49
C LYS A 206 -17.19 23.31 -3.19
N SER A 207 -18.13 24.11 -3.72
CA SER A 207 -19.57 23.88 -3.48
C SER A 207 -20.05 22.56 -4.10
N LYS A 208 -19.43 22.11 -5.20
CA LYS A 208 -19.69 20.81 -5.83
C LYS A 208 -18.97 19.64 -5.17
N ARG A 209 -17.99 19.89 -4.28
CA ARG A 209 -17.15 18.87 -3.63
C ARG A 209 -17.14 19.02 -2.10
N PRO A 210 -18.32 18.96 -1.44
CA PRO A 210 -18.39 19.04 0.02
C PRO A 210 -17.63 17.89 0.71
N ASP A 211 -17.48 16.75 0.01
CA ASP A 211 -16.69 15.60 0.44
C ASP A 211 -15.20 15.92 0.68
N LEU A 212 -14.68 16.96 0.01
CA LEU A 212 -13.29 17.38 0.18
C LEU A 212 -13.08 18.36 1.34
N SER A 213 -14.14 18.94 1.91
CA SER A 213 -14.04 19.98 2.94
C SER A 213 -13.23 19.55 4.16
N PRO A 214 -13.43 18.35 4.74
CA PRO A 214 -12.64 17.92 5.91
C PRO A 214 -11.15 17.80 5.58
N PHE A 215 -10.82 17.37 4.37
CA PHE A 215 -9.43 17.21 3.94
C PHE A 215 -8.77 18.57 3.70
N LEU A 216 -9.48 19.53 3.11
CA LEU A 216 -8.98 20.89 2.93
C LEU A 216 -8.70 21.60 4.28
N GLU A 217 -9.48 21.30 5.31
CA GLU A 217 -9.32 21.90 6.64
C GLU A 217 -8.23 21.20 7.48
N PHE A 218 -8.26 19.87 7.55
CA PHE A 218 -7.41 19.10 8.47
C PHE A 218 -6.17 18.48 7.80
N GLN A 219 -6.16 18.34 6.48
CA GLN A 219 -5.10 17.68 5.70
C GLN A 219 -4.81 18.41 4.36
N PRO A 220 -4.51 19.72 4.36
CA PRO A 220 -4.41 20.51 3.13
C PRO A 220 -3.30 20.05 2.16
N PHE A 221 -2.39 19.17 2.61
CA PHE A 221 -1.37 18.55 1.77
C PHE A 221 -1.89 17.43 0.86
N SER A 222 -3.08 16.87 1.12
CA SER A 222 -3.64 15.75 0.34
C SER A 222 -4.59 16.20 -0.77
N VAL A 223 -4.98 17.48 -0.79
CA VAL A 223 -5.92 18.03 -1.78
C VAL A 223 -5.34 19.29 -2.40
N SER A 224 -5.30 19.35 -3.72
CA SER A 224 -4.89 20.54 -4.46
C SER A 224 -6.08 21.47 -4.70
N SER A 225 -5.93 22.76 -4.39
CA SER A 225 -6.89 23.81 -4.74
C SER A 225 -6.70 24.36 -6.16
N LYS A 226 -5.70 23.87 -6.90
CA LYS A 226 -5.36 24.36 -8.24
C LYS A 226 -5.62 23.35 -9.34
N TYR A 227 -5.46 22.06 -9.04
CA TYR A 227 -5.45 20.99 -10.03
C TYR A 227 -6.26 19.79 -9.54
N GLN A 228 -7.00 19.16 -10.45
CA GLN A 228 -7.64 17.87 -10.21
C GLN A 228 -7.37 16.94 -11.41
N TRP A 229 -6.91 15.73 -11.13
CA TRP A 229 -6.86 14.68 -12.14
C TRP A 229 -8.25 14.27 -12.60
N LEU A 230 -8.38 14.02 -13.90
CA LEU A 230 -9.63 13.59 -14.53
C LEU A 230 -9.48 12.12 -14.92
N PRO A 231 -9.75 11.18 -13.99
CA PRO A 231 -9.71 9.76 -14.33
C PRO A 231 -10.81 9.43 -15.34
N THR A 232 -10.57 8.41 -16.14
CA THR A 232 -11.61 7.85 -17.00
C THR A 232 -12.44 6.86 -16.19
N ASP A 233 -13.73 7.14 -16.06
CA ASP A 233 -14.65 6.18 -15.48
C ASP A 233 -14.89 5.00 -16.43
N PHE A 234 -14.98 3.79 -15.88
CA PHE A 234 -15.31 2.58 -16.62
C PHE A 234 -16.59 1.96 -16.06
N ALA A 235 -17.53 1.65 -16.95
CA ALA A 235 -18.65 0.79 -16.62
C ALA A 235 -18.25 -0.67 -16.79
N VAL A 236 -18.52 -1.49 -15.78
CA VAL A 236 -18.30 -2.93 -15.80
C VAL A 236 -19.66 -3.62 -16.00
N ALA A 237 -19.80 -4.35 -17.09
CA ALA A 237 -20.99 -5.16 -17.37
C ALA A 237 -21.05 -6.40 -16.46
N GLU A 238 -22.21 -7.04 -16.35
CA GLU A 238 -22.41 -8.27 -15.56
C GLU A 238 -21.43 -9.39 -15.96
N GLY A 239 -21.05 -9.47 -17.25
CA GLY A 239 -20.04 -10.43 -17.73
C GLY A 239 -18.59 -10.01 -17.51
N GLY A 240 -18.32 -8.96 -16.73
CA GLY A 240 -16.97 -8.44 -16.43
C GLY A 240 -16.36 -7.56 -17.52
N GLN A 241 -17.09 -7.25 -18.60
CA GLN A 241 -16.57 -6.38 -19.67
C GLN A 241 -16.56 -4.92 -19.22
N ALA A 242 -15.37 -4.32 -19.16
CA ALA A 242 -15.17 -2.91 -18.87
C ALA A 242 -15.29 -2.06 -20.16
N LYS A 243 -16.01 -0.94 -20.08
CA LYS A 243 -16.14 0.05 -21.16
C LYS A 243 -15.88 1.45 -20.62
N PRO A 244 -15.06 2.26 -21.29
CA PRO A 244 -14.80 3.61 -20.85
C PRO A 244 -16.07 4.44 -21.07
N LEU A 245 -16.44 5.23 -20.08
CA LEU A 245 -17.58 6.15 -20.14
C LEU A 245 -17.20 7.49 -20.75
N GLY A 246 -15.90 7.73 -20.93
CA GLY A 246 -15.39 8.97 -21.49
C GLY A 246 -14.00 8.82 -22.08
N TYR A 247 -13.38 9.97 -22.26
CA TYR A 247 -12.03 10.10 -22.78
C TYR A 247 -10.99 9.45 -21.87
N ILE A 248 -10.09 8.65 -22.45
CA ILE A 248 -8.85 8.21 -21.82
C ILE A 248 -7.80 9.28 -22.05
N ASN A 249 -7.12 9.68 -20.98
CA ASN A 249 -6.22 10.83 -21.03
C ASN A 249 -5.13 10.68 -22.12
N ASN A 250 -4.90 11.75 -22.87
CA ASN A 250 -4.04 11.81 -24.07
C ASN A 250 -4.47 10.92 -25.27
N LEU A 251 -5.61 10.20 -25.20
CA LEU A 251 -6.02 9.29 -26.27
C LEU A 251 -7.19 9.82 -27.09
N HIS A 252 -6.94 10.18 -28.35
CA HIS A 252 -8.01 10.55 -29.29
C HIS A 252 -8.90 9.32 -29.61
N PRO A 253 -10.22 9.37 -29.39
CA PRO A 253 -11.11 8.19 -29.44
C PRO A 253 -11.18 7.53 -30.83
N ILE A 254 -11.10 8.30 -31.92
CA ILE A 254 -11.10 7.76 -33.29
C ILE A 254 -9.70 7.28 -33.70
N ARG A 255 -8.69 8.15 -33.60
CA ARG A 255 -7.31 7.84 -34.01
C ARG A 255 -6.70 6.69 -33.22
N HIS A 256 -7.00 6.59 -31.92
CA HIS A 256 -6.45 5.57 -31.02
C HIS A 256 -7.50 4.51 -30.61
N HIS A 257 -8.53 4.29 -31.43
CA HIS A 257 -9.65 3.37 -31.11
C HIS A 257 -9.17 1.94 -30.75
N GLN A 258 -8.11 1.44 -31.39
CA GLN A 258 -7.52 0.14 -31.08
C GLN A 258 -6.96 0.09 -29.65
N LEU A 259 -6.32 1.18 -29.21
CA LEU A 259 -5.77 1.29 -27.85
C LEU A 259 -6.87 1.40 -26.80
N TYR A 260 -7.98 2.11 -27.09
CA TYR A 260 -9.17 2.06 -26.23
C TYR A 260 -9.67 0.63 -26.04
N SER A 261 -9.81 -0.13 -27.13
CA SER A 261 -10.24 -1.54 -27.07
C SER A 261 -9.26 -2.41 -26.28
N ALA A 262 -7.95 -2.23 -26.49
CA ALA A 262 -6.92 -2.97 -25.77
C ALA A 262 -6.95 -2.68 -24.26
N ILE A 263 -6.99 -1.39 -23.86
CA ILE A 263 -7.07 -0.98 -22.45
C ILE A 263 -8.32 -1.55 -21.79
N SER A 264 -9.49 -1.41 -22.42
CA SER A 264 -10.74 -1.96 -21.90
C SER A 264 -10.70 -3.47 -21.73
N THR A 265 -10.11 -4.19 -22.69
CA THR A 265 -9.98 -5.64 -22.61
C THR A 265 -9.02 -6.05 -21.49
N VAL A 266 -7.90 -5.33 -21.31
CA VAL A 266 -6.98 -5.56 -20.18
C VAL A 266 -7.70 -5.32 -18.86
N LEU A 267 -8.40 -4.19 -18.69
CA LEU A 267 -9.15 -3.90 -17.47
C LEU A 267 -10.21 -4.97 -17.18
N SER A 268 -10.94 -5.41 -18.20
CA SER A 268 -11.92 -6.52 -18.07
C SER A 268 -11.28 -7.79 -17.52
N ARG A 269 -10.06 -8.11 -17.96
CA ARG A 269 -9.30 -9.28 -17.47
C ARG A 269 -8.82 -9.11 -16.04
N PHE A 270 -8.63 -7.88 -15.56
CA PHE A 270 -8.23 -7.58 -14.19
C PHE A 270 -9.40 -7.59 -13.20
N ILE A 271 -10.65 -7.52 -13.67
CA ILE A 271 -11.83 -7.51 -12.79
C ILE A 271 -11.83 -8.68 -11.79
N PRO A 272 -11.56 -9.95 -12.17
CA PRO A 272 -11.51 -11.04 -11.19
C PRO A 272 -10.44 -10.89 -10.11
N LEU A 273 -9.30 -10.23 -10.42
CA LEU A 273 -8.29 -9.91 -9.41
C LEU A 273 -8.84 -8.88 -8.42
N LEU A 274 -9.47 -7.81 -8.92
CA LEU A 274 -10.07 -6.77 -8.09
C LEU A 274 -11.20 -7.34 -7.22
N GLU A 275 -12.06 -8.18 -7.76
CA GLU A 275 -13.14 -8.84 -7.03
C GLU A 275 -12.63 -9.70 -5.87
N ARG A 276 -11.51 -10.43 -6.06
CA ARG A 276 -10.87 -11.18 -4.98
C ARG A 276 -10.34 -10.27 -3.88
N VAL A 277 -9.68 -9.16 -4.24
CA VAL A 277 -9.23 -8.15 -3.27
C VAL A 277 -10.42 -7.57 -2.49
N LEU A 278 -11.51 -7.23 -3.17
CA LEU A 278 -12.72 -6.69 -2.54
C LEU A 278 -13.39 -7.74 -1.64
N THR A 279 -13.44 -8.99 -2.08
CA THR A 279 -13.98 -10.11 -1.29
C THR A 279 -13.19 -10.28 0.01
N ASP A 280 -11.87 -10.35 -0.05
CA ASP A 280 -11.03 -10.45 1.16
C ASP A 280 -11.11 -9.21 2.04
N THR A 281 -11.37 -8.06 1.44
CA THR A 281 -11.50 -6.80 2.16
C THR A 281 -12.79 -6.76 2.99
N LEU A 282 -13.86 -7.37 2.48
CA LEU A 282 -15.16 -7.43 3.15
C LEU A 282 -15.26 -8.58 4.17
N ASN A 283 -14.40 -9.59 4.04
CA ASN A 283 -14.33 -10.70 4.97
C ASN A 283 -13.39 -10.39 6.16
N PRO A 284 -13.58 -11.03 7.32
CA PRO A 284 -12.64 -10.94 8.43
C PRO A 284 -11.22 -11.31 7.99
N ASP A 285 -10.23 -10.57 8.51
CA ASP A 285 -8.83 -10.91 8.27
C ASP A 285 -8.53 -12.33 8.77
N SER A 286 -7.69 -13.05 8.03
CA SER A 286 -7.19 -14.34 8.50
C SER A 286 -6.38 -14.14 9.79
N PRO A 287 -6.51 -15.05 10.77
CA PRO A 287 -5.72 -14.95 11.99
C PRO A 287 -4.23 -14.96 11.67
N PRO A 288 -3.41 -14.22 12.42
CA PRO A 288 -1.96 -14.24 12.23
C PRO A 288 -1.42 -15.65 12.46
N ALA A 289 -0.36 -16.00 11.73
CA ALA A 289 0.35 -17.27 11.93
C ALA A 289 0.88 -17.40 13.37
N ILE A 290 1.22 -16.25 13.97
CA ILE A 290 1.73 -16.15 15.33
C ILE A 290 0.80 -15.23 16.13
N SER A 291 -0.05 -15.83 16.94
CA SER A 291 -0.89 -15.10 17.89
C SER A 291 -0.04 -14.64 19.07
N VAL A 292 0.04 -13.33 19.27
CA VAL A 292 0.73 -12.71 20.41
C VAL A 292 -0.28 -11.98 21.30
N ASN A 293 -0.09 -12.07 22.61
CA ASN A 293 -0.80 -11.20 23.55
C ASN A 293 0.17 -10.12 24.05
N PRO A 294 0.09 -8.87 23.54
CA PRO A 294 1.02 -7.82 23.90
C PRO A 294 0.93 -7.41 25.37
N TYR A 295 -0.21 -7.70 26.03
CA TYR A 295 -0.42 -7.40 27.44
C TYR A 295 0.30 -8.37 28.38
N MET A 296 0.75 -9.52 27.87
CA MET A 296 1.41 -10.56 28.66
C MET A 296 2.93 -10.61 28.43
N TRP A 297 3.48 -9.73 27.58
CA TRP A 297 4.88 -9.81 27.16
C TRP A 297 5.88 -9.64 28.32
N TYR A 298 5.50 -8.89 29.35
CA TYR A 298 6.38 -8.56 30.48
C TYR A 298 5.91 -9.15 31.80
N ASP A 299 4.91 -10.04 31.79
CA ASP A 299 4.34 -10.62 33.02
C ASP A 299 5.33 -11.46 33.81
N HIS A 300 6.39 -11.92 33.16
CA HIS A 300 7.50 -12.64 33.78
C HIS A 300 8.56 -11.69 34.37
N LEU A 301 8.44 -10.39 34.16
CA LEU A 301 9.30 -9.37 34.76
C LEU A 301 8.55 -8.75 35.95
N GLU A 302 9.25 -8.59 37.07
CA GLU A 302 8.75 -7.73 38.14
C GLU A 302 8.73 -6.28 37.63
N GLU A 303 7.57 -5.62 37.69
CA GLU A 303 7.49 -4.20 37.38
C GLU A 303 8.42 -3.44 38.34
N PRO A 304 9.28 -2.53 37.85
CA PRO A 304 10.07 -1.68 38.72
C PRO A 304 9.16 -0.90 39.66
N ASP A 305 9.57 -0.73 40.92
CA ASP A 305 8.96 0.27 41.79
C ASP A 305 9.26 1.66 41.19
N TRP A 306 8.29 2.17 40.42
CA TRP A 306 8.41 3.46 39.75
C TRP A 306 8.48 4.61 40.74
N ASP A 307 7.89 4.47 41.93
CA ASP A 307 7.97 5.48 42.98
C ASP A 307 9.39 5.55 43.56
N GLU A 308 10.02 4.39 43.80
CA GLU A 308 11.42 4.33 44.21
C GLU A 308 12.37 4.86 43.11
N ALA A 309 12.12 4.53 41.84
CA ALA A 309 12.92 5.00 40.71
C ALA A 309 12.80 6.53 40.49
N ILE A 310 11.62 7.11 40.71
CA ILE A 310 11.38 8.55 40.67
C ILE A 310 12.09 9.23 41.84
N GLN A 311 11.95 8.70 43.06
CA GLN A 311 12.61 9.25 44.25
C GLN A 311 14.14 9.21 44.14
N ARG A 312 14.73 8.15 43.58
CA ARG A 312 16.18 8.06 43.31
C ARG A 312 16.65 9.09 42.28
N ARG A 313 15.82 9.42 41.28
CA ARG A 313 16.11 10.50 40.31
C ARG A 313 16.04 11.89 40.94
N GLU A 314 15.11 12.10 41.85
CA GLU A 314 14.93 13.38 42.55
C GLU A 314 16.00 13.59 43.63
N ASN A 315 16.45 12.52 44.29
CA ASN A 315 17.44 12.56 45.37
C ASN A 315 18.91 12.41 44.90
N GLY A 316 19.16 12.01 43.65
CA GLY A 316 20.49 11.83 43.08
C GLY A 316 21.06 13.11 42.46
N LYS A 317 22.00 13.78 43.13
CA LYS A 317 22.87 14.81 42.54
C LYS A 317 23.67 14.22 41.37
N ILE A 318 23.25 14.45 40.13
CA ILE A 318 24.13 14.24 38.97
C ILE A 318 25.14 15.40 38.93
N PRO A 319 26.46 15.15 38.94
CA PRO A 319 27.42 16.21 38.68
C PRO A 319 27.20 16.71 37.25
N LYS A 320 27.01 18.03 37.09
CA LYS A 320 27.06 18.68 35.77
C LYS A 320 28.39 18.28 35.11
N LYS A 321 28.37 17.35 34.15
CA LYS A 321 29.48 17.20 33.21
C LYS A 321 29.50 18.48 32.38
N SER A 322 30.45 19.35 32.68
CA SER A 322 30.86 20.44 31.81
C SER A 322 31.50 19.84 30.56
N GLY A 323 30.68 19.62 29.53
CA GLY A 323 31.10 19.26 28.19
C GLY A 323 30.09 19.89 27.24
N ARG A 324 30.51 20.96 26.57
CA ARG A 324 29.70 21.81 25.73
C ARG A 324 29.41 21.07 24.42
N GLU A 325 28.26 20.44 24.30
CA GLU A 325 27.67 20.08 22.99
C GLU A 325 26.20 20.50 23.00
N GLN A 326 25.91 21.56 22.25
CA GLN A 326 24.55 21.97 21.92
C GLN A 326 23.92 20.86 21.05
N SER A 327 23.13 19.99 21.67
CA SER A 327 22.10 19.25 20.97
C SER A 327 20.78 19.97 21.21
N ASN A 328 20.12 20.36 20.12
CA ASN A 328 18.83 21.03 20.14
C ASN A 328 17.81 20.20 20.93
N GLY A 329 17.19 20.84 21.90
CA GLY A 329 16.27 20.21 22.86
C GLY A 329 15.07 19.55 22.17
N LEU A 330 14.93 18.25 22.40
CA LEU A 330 13.64 17.58 22.50
C LEU A 330 13.57 17.03 23.93
N SER A 331 12.88 17.77 24.79
CA SER A 331 12.44 17.30 26.10
C SER A 331 11.43 16.18 25.88
N PHE A 332 11.82 14.93 26.14
CA PHE A 332 10.85 13.84 26.27
C PHE A 332 10.05 14.05 27.56
N PRO A 333 8.70 14.05 27.51
CA PRO A 333 7.91 14.07 28.73
C PRO A 333 8.15 12.75 29.48
N THR A 334 8.35 12.87 30.79
CA THR A 334 8.38 11.76 31.74
C THR A 334 7.08 10.96 31.66
N PRO A 335 7.11 9.61 31.69
CA PRO A 335 5.91 8.80 31.69
C PRO A 335 5.30 8.80 33.09
N ARG A 336 4.53 9.84 33.41
CA ARG A 336 3.35 9.62 34.26
C ARG A 336 2.26 9.12 33.33
N HIS A 337 1.45 8.17 33.79
CA HIS A 337 0.27 7.61 33.10
C HIS A 337 0.42 6.22 32.46
N SER A 338 1.09 5.27 33.13
CA SER A 338 0.65 3.86 33.13
C SER A 338 -0.79 3.70 33.65
N HIS A 339 -1.30 4.70 34.39
CA HIS A 339 -2.68 4.75 34.87
C HIS A 339 -3.76 5.13 33.82
N LEU A 340 -3.41 5.61 32.62
CA LEU A 340 -4.42 5.99 31.59
C LEU A 340 -4.89 4.83 30.71
N LEU A 341 -4.14 3.74 30.64
CA LEU A 341 -4.51 2.59 29.79
C LEU A 341 -5.67 1.76 30.34
N ARG A 342 -6.08 1.97 31.61
CA ARG A 342 -7.30 1.35 32.18
C ARG A 342 -8.56 2.22 32.09
N THR A 343 -8.44 3.51 31.78
CA THR A 343 -9.58 4.45 31.87
C THR A 343 -10.12 4.90 30.50
N LEU A 344 -9.43 4.60 29.40
CA LEU A 344 -9.91 4.93 28.04
C LEU A 344 -10.87 3.90 27.44
N ALA A 345 -11.27 2.86 28.18
CA ALA A 345 -12.31 1.91 27.78
C ALA A 345 -13.75 2.45 27.95
N HIS A 346 -13.92 3.67 28.50
CA HIS A 346 -15.21 4.35 28.60
C HIS A 346 -15.11 5.82 28.18
N ALA A 347 -14.77 6.09 26.92
CA ALA A 347 -15.04 7.39 26.30
C ALA A 347 -15.14 7.26 24.77
N THR A 348 -16.36 7.29 24.26
CA THR A 348 -16.67 7.55 22.85
C THR A 348 -16.36 9.01 22.50
N GLY A 349 -15.45 9.27 21.56
CA GLY A 349 -15.26 10.60 20.94
C GLY A 349 -13.85 10.85 20.36
N PRO A 350 -13.71 11.51 19.19
CA PRO A 350 -12.44 11.61 18.47
C PRO A 350 -11.67 12.87 18.86
N SER A 351 -10.41 12.72 19.29
CA SER A 351 -9.36 13.74 19.12
C SER A 351 -8.07 13.26 19.78
N SER A 352 -7.05 12.94 18.98
CA SER A 352 -5.65 13.01 19.42
C SER A 352 -4.76 13.19 18.18
N ARG A 353 -4.24 14.40 18.02
CA ARG A 353 -3.28 14.80 16.97
C ARG A 353 -1.97 14.04 17.16
N CYS A 354 -1.42 13.46 16.10
CA CYS A 354 -0.04 12.97 16.07
C CYS A 354 0.75 13.78 15.03
N VAL A 355 1.89 14.31 15.46
CA VAL A 355 2.80 15.15 14.66
C VAL A 355 3.59 14.25 13.72
N VAL A 356 3.37 14.41 12.41
CA VAL A 356 4.19 13.78 11.37
C VAL A 356 5.44 14.63 11.17
N ALA A 357 6.63 14.04 11.37
CA ALA A 357 7.89 14.67 11.05
C ALA A 357 8.08 14.75 9.52
N PRO A 358 8.43 15.92 8.93
CA PRO A 358 8.68 16.01 7.50
C PRO A 358 10.01 15.33 7.12
N CYS A 359 9.98 14.55 6.04
CA CYS A 359 11.18 14.13 5.32
C CYS A 359 11.93 15.37 4.82
N LYS A 360 13.22 15.47 5.14
CA LYS A 360 14.11 16.49 4.57
C LYS A 360 14.29 16.23 3.08
N SER A 361 13.72 17.08 2.23
CA SER A 361 14.17 17.24 0.86
C SER A 361 15.46 18.05 0.86
N SER A 362 16.50 17.51 0.22
CA SER A 362 17.74 18.25 -0.07
C SER A 362 17.47 19.22 -1.21
N SER A 363 17.30 20.51 -0.90
CA SER A 363 17.29 21.59 -1.87
C SER A 363 18.73 21.96 -2.25
N SER A 364 19.09 21.73 -3.51
CA SER A 364 20.26 22.36 -4.12
C SER A 364 19.91 23.80 -4.49
N SER A 365 20.70 24.75 -3.99
CA SER A 365 20.59 26.18 -4.29
C SER A 365 20.85 26.47 -5.79
N PRO A 366 20.21 27.50 -6.38
CA PRO A 366 20.58 28.00 -7.71
C PRO A 366 21.86 28.83 -7.64
N PRO A 367 22.72 28.83 -8.68
CA PRO A 367 23.82 29.76 -8.75
C PRO A 367 23.32 31.14 -9.17
N SER A 368 23.74 32.14 -8.42
CA SER A 368 23.70 33.55 -8.78
C SER A 368 24.75 33.86 -9.85
N SER A 369 24.31 34.28 -11.04
CA SER A 369 24.86 35.35 -11.90
C SER A 369 24.01 35.44 -13.16
#